data_AF-V4MGS5-F1
#
_entry.id   AF-V4MGS5-F1
#
_cell.length_a   1.000
_cell.length_b   1.000
_cell.length_c   1.000
_cell.angle_alpha   90.00
_cell.angle_beta   90.00
_cell.angle_gamma   90.00
#
_symmetry.space_group_name_H-M   'P 1'
#
loop_
_entity.id
_entity.type
_entity.pdbx_description
1 polymer ?
#
loop_
_entity_poly.entity_id
_entity_poly.type
_entity_poly.pdbx_seq_one_letter_code
_entity_poly.pdbx_strand_id
1 'polypeptide(L)'
;MAFSNKPHFMLLFMISSTLFLFGSTLDLSDAPAEAPTSGGDGLLPLAGKHVVIRNKVKNREVLNVHCKSSEDDFGVIHIPYNGEWGFRFHVNLWETTKFHCHFTWHGGGSHYFYIFKVSRDDSAFGQVPVCKECIWEVRGGDKNPICRVPREKDYEPYCFKWEGENN
;
A
#
# COMPACT_ATOMS: atom_id res chain seq x y z
N MET A 1 50.20 36.96 -50.20
CA MET A 1 49.31 35.81 -49.97
C MET A 1 48.52 36.10 -48.70
N ALA A 2 47.23 36.41 -48.83
CA ALA A 2 46.41 36.96 -47.76
C ALA A 2 45.75 35.82 -46.96
N PHE A 3 46.02 35.75 -45.65
CA PHE A 3 45.29 34.88 -44.74
C PHE A 3 44.03 35.61 -44.27
N SER A 4 42.88 35.11 -44.74
CA SER A 4 41.56 35.58 -44.32
C SER A 4 41.20 34.96 -42.97
N ASN A 5 41.19 35.77 -41.91
CA ASN A 5 40.67 35.40 -40.59
C ASN A 5 39.13 35.47 -40.62
N LYS A 6 38.46 34.31 -40.67
CA LYS A 6 37.01 34.18 -40.39
C LYS A 6 36.81 33.28 -39.16
N PRO A 7 36.12 33.75 -38.11
CA PRO A 7 35.98 33.04 -36.83
C PRO A 7 35.08 31.79 -36.90
N HIS A 8 34.40 31.56 -38.02
CA HIS A 8 33.43 30.48 -38.17
C HIS A 8 34.03 29.13 -38.60
N PHE A 9 35.27 29.12 -39.12
CA PHE A 9 35.93 27.89 -39.59
C PHE A 9 36.75 27.20 -38.50
N MET A 10 37.19 27.93 -37.47
CA MET A 10 37.84 27.35 -36.28
C MET A 10 36.86 26.62 -35.36
N LEU A 11 35.57 27.01 -35.34
CA LEU A 11 34.57 26.42 -34.45
C LEU A 11 34.10 25.02 -34.87
N LEU A 12 34.19 24.70 -36.17
CA LEU A 12 33.77 23.40 -36.72
C LEU A 12 34.78 22.27 -36.49
N PHE A 13 36.06 22.59 -36.22
CA PHE A 13 37.11 21.59 -35.97
C PHE A 13 37.13 21.07 -34.53
N MET A 14 36.55 21.81 -33.57
CA MET A 14 36.53 21.43 -32.16
C MET A 14 35.34 20.54 -31.76
N ILE A 15 34.33 20.40 -32.62
CA ILE A 15 33.11 19.64 -32.29
C ILE A 15 33.17 18.19 -32.81
N SER A 16 34.13 17.85 -33.68
CA SER A 16 34.26 16.49 -34.25
C SER A 16 35.17 15.54 -33.44
N SER A 17 35.91 16.02 -32.44
CA SER A 17 37.00 15.24 -31.82
C SER A 17 36.72 14.73 -30.40
N THR A 18 35.48 14.83 -29.89
CA THR A 18 35.16 14.36 -28.52
C THR A 18 33.96 13.41 -28.44
N LEU A 19 33.49 12.87 -29.56
CA LEU A 19 32.66 11.67 -29.55
C LEU A 19 33.49 10.46 -30.00
N PHE A 20 33.36 9.37 -29.23
CA PHE A 20 33.82 7.98 -29.48
C PHE A 20 35.27 7.70 -28.99
N LEU A 21 35.59 6.81 -28.01
CA LEU A 21 34.92 5.65 -27.39
C LEU A 21 35.57 5.28 -26.03
N PHE A 22 34.74 4.73 -25.14
CA PHE A 22 34.94 3.58 -24.23
C PHE A 22 36.32 3.25 -23.63
N GLY A 23 36.36 3.13 -22.30
CA GLY A 23 37.37 2.36 -21.57
C GLY A 23 37.11 2.37 -20.06
N SER A 24 36.75 1.21 -19.52
CA SER A 24 36.25 0.93 -18.18
C SER A 24 37.21 1.27 -17.03
N THR A 25 36.68 1.80 -15.92
CA THR A 25 36.79 1.25 -14.53
C THR A 25 36.12 2.25 -13.58
N LEU A 26 34.93 1.91 -13.07
CA LEU A 26 34.41 2.52 -11.86
C LEU A 26 34.94 1.69 -10.70
N ASP A 27 35.90 2.22 -9.95
CA ASP A 27 36.28 1.67 -8.66
C ASP A 27 35.05 1.75 -7.74
N LEU A 28 34.45 0.58 -7.48
CA LEU A 28 33.45 0.39 -6.45
C LEU A 28 34.19 0.28 -5.12
N SER A 29 34.44 1.40 -4.44
CA SER A 29 34.73 1.36 -3.01
C SER A 29 33.44 0.95 -2.30
N ASP A 30 33.43 -0.25 -1.74
CA ASP A 30 32.36 -0.78 -0.88
C ASP A 30 32.13 0.17 0.32
N ALA A 31 31.15 1.06 0.19
CA ALA A 31 30.54 1.71 1.33
C ALA A 31 29.47 0.74 1.89
N PRO A 32 29.45 0.46 3.20
CA PRO A 32 28.46 -0.42 3.78
C PRO A 32 27.07 0.17 3.52
N ALA A 33 26.15 -0.67 3.07
CA ALA A 33 24.75 -0.32 2.90
C ALA A 33 24.17 0.12 4.24
N GLU A 34 24.18 1.44 4.50
CA GLU A 34 23.33 2.01 5.53
C GLU A 34 21.90 1.96 5.02
N ALA A 35 21.10 1.11 5.67
CA ALA A 35 19.67 1.06 5.48
C ALA A 35 19.07 2.46 5.70
N PRO A 36 18.13 2.94 4.86
CA PRO A 36 17.42 4.17 5.15
C PRO A 36 16.53 3.95 6.38
N THR A 37 16.96 4.47 7.51
CA THR A 37 16.14 4.76 8.67
C THR A 37 15.02 5.72 8.27
N SER A 38 13.78 5.27 8.46
CA SER A 38 12.67 6.00 9.08
C SER A 38 12.71 7.54 8.99
N GLY A 39 11.96 8.13 8.06
CA GLY A 39 11.64 9.55 8.12
C GLY A 39 11.39 10.19 6.76
N GLY A 40 10.24 9.89 6.15
CA GLY A 40 9.87 10.47 4.86
C GLY A 40 8.48 10.02 4.42
N ASP A 41 7.45 10.41 5.17
CA ASP A 41 6.06 10.37 4.70
C ASP A 41 5.87 11.46 3.64
N GLY A 42 6.48 11.24 2.49
CA GLY A 42 6.19 11.93 1.25
C GLY A 42 5.13 11.16 0.50
N LEU A 43 4.08 11.86 0.11
CA LEU A 43 3.07 11.52 -0.90
C LEU A 43 3.71 10.84 -2.13
N LEU A 44 3.88 9.52 -2.08
CA LEU A 44 4.46 8.76 -3.18
C LEU A 44 3.42 7.78 -3.71
N PRO A 45 3.09 7.85 -5.02
CA PRO A 45 2.37 6.76 -5.65
C PRO A 45 3.21 5.50 -5.43
N LEU A 46 2.56 4.39 -5.05
CA LEU A 46 3.21 3.16 -4.52
C LEU A 46 3.42 3.13 -3.00
N ALA A 47 2.63 3.84 -2.19
CA ALA A 47 2.65 3.65 -0.74
C ALA A 47 2.44 2.17 -0.34
N GLY A 48 3.39 1.59 0.39
CA GLY A 48 3.33 0.22 0.87
C GLY A 48 2.32 0.08 2.01
N LYS A 49 1.46 -0.95 1.91
CA LYS A 49 0.37 -1.22 2.85
C LYS A 49 0.42 -2.66 3.35
N HIS A 50 -0.01 -2.84 4.60
CA HIS A 50 -0.20 -4.14 5.24
C HIS A 50 -1.60 -4.19 5.85
N VAL A 51 -2.47 -5.04 5.32
CA VAL A 51 -3.79 -5.29 5.92
C VAL A 51 -3.70 -6.52 6.80
N VAL A 52 -4.20 -6.42 8.03
CA VAL A 52 -4.31 -7.54 8.97
C VAL A 52 -5.77 -7.67 9.40
N ILE A 53 -6.32 -8.86 9.29
CA ILE A 53 -7.70 -9.20 9.67
C ILE A 53 -7.64 -10.18 10.83
N ARG A 54 -8.21 -9.79 11.96
CA ARG A 54 -8.30 -10.58 13.18
C ARG A 54 -9.71 -11.09 13.38
N ASN A 55 -9.84 -12.38 13.64
CA ASN A 55 -11.12 -12.97 13.96
C ASN A 55 -11.44 -12.76 15.46
N LYS A 56 -12.46 -11.95 15.72
CA LYS A 56 -13.00 -11.66 17.05
C LYS A 56 -14.51 -11.93 17.12
N VAL A 57 -15.04 -12.79 16.24
CA VAL A 57 -16.48 -13.06 16.21
C VAL A 57 -16.97 -13.62 17.54
N LYS A 58 -18.08 -13.09 18.06
CA LYS A 58 -18.56 -13.37 19.43
C LYS A 58 -18.82 -14.85 19.70
N ASN A 59 -19.30 -15.59 18.71
CA ASN A 59 -19.59 -17.02 18.83
C ASN A 59 -18.36 -17.92 18.66
N ARG A 60 -17.16 -17.35 18.54
CA ARG A 60 -15.87 -18.08 18.47
C ARG A 60 -15.74 -19.05 17.30
N GLU A 61 -16.49 -18.81 16.24
CA GLU A 61 -16.43 -19.59 15.01
C GLU A 61 -15.22 -19.23 14.14
N VAL A 62 -14.91 -20.11 13.19
CA VAL A 62 -13.93 -19.84 12.13
C VAL A 62 -14.50 -18.80 11.18
N LEU A 63 -13.72 -17.75 10.93
CA LEU A 63 -14.06 -16.70 9.98
C LEU A 63 -13.49 -17.05 8.62
N ASN A 64 -14.36 -17.25 7.63
CA ASN A 64 -13.95 -17.39 6.23
C ASN A 64 -13.91 -16.01 5.60
N VAL A 65 -12.79 -15.70 4.94
CA VAL A 65 -12.52 -14.42 4.31
C VAL A 65 -12.11 -14.66 2.87
N HIS A 66 -12.79 -14.02 1.93
CA HIS A 66 -12.37 -13.98 0.52
C HIS A 66 -12.16 -12.53 0.11
N CYS A 67 -10.90 -12.13 -0.03
CA CYS A 67 -10.51 -10.76 -0.41
C CYS A 67 -9.99 -10.72 -1.84
N LYS A 68 -10.38 -9.68 -2.58
CA LYS A 68 -9.89 -9.40 -3.93
C LYS A 68 -9.78 -7.91 -4.24
N SER A 69 -8.85 -7.56 -5.11
CA SER A 69 -8.75 -6.24 -5.76
C SER A 69 -9.16 -6.37 -7.24
N SER A 70 -8.80 -5.39 -8.07
CA SER A 70 -8.91 -5.50 -9.53
C SER A 70 -7.86 -6.45 -10.14
N GLU A 71 -6.74 -6.67 -9.44
CA GLU A 71 -5.56 -7.37 -9.96
C GLU A 71 -5.27 -8.67 -9.18
N ASP A 72 -5.66 -8.72 -7.90
CA ASP A 72 -5.34 -9.81 -6.99
C ASP A 72 -6.60 -10.49 -6.48
N ASP A 73 -6.55 -11.82 -6.36
CA ASP A 73 -7.54 -12.62 -5.65
C ASP A 73 -6.80 -13.60 -4.72
N PHE A 74 -7.04 -13.49 -3.41
CA PHE A 74 -6.38 -14.33 -2.41
C PHE A 74 -7.08 -15.66 -2.17
N GLY A 75 -8.21 -15.91 -2.84
CA GLY A 75 -9.07 -17.04 -2.57
C GLY A 75 -9.71 -16.97 -1.19
N VAL A 76 -10.24 -18.11 -0.73
CA VAL A 76 -10.87 -18.24 0.57
C VAL A 76 -9.82 -18.60 1.62
N ILE A 77 -9.74 -17.79 2.67
CA ILE A 77 -8.88 -17.98 3.82
C ILE A 77 -9.74 -18.30 5.05
N HIS A 78 -9.32 -19.28 5.84
CA HIS A 78 -9.99 -19.68 7.07
C HIS A 78 -9.19 -19.17 8.27
N ILE A 79 -9.77 -18.25 9.04
CA ILE A 79 -9.13 -17.65 10.21
C ILE A 79 -9.79 -18.22 11.48
N PRO A 80 -9.10 -19.07 12.26
CA PRO A 80 -9.62 -19.57 13.54
C PRO A 80 -9.95 -18.42 14.50
N TYR A 81 -10.79 -18.66 15.50
CA TYR A 81 -11.06 -17.66 16.53
C TYR A 81 -9.76 -17.19 17.21
N ASN A 82 -9.62 -15.88 17.40
CA ASN A 82 -8.38 -15.20 17.83
C ASN A 82 -7.18 -15.34 16.88
N GLY A 83 -7.34 -16.02 15.75
CA GLY A 83 -6.36 -16.03 14.68
C GLY A 83 -6.37 -14.73 13.88
N GLU A 84 -5.35 -14.58 13.05
CA GLU A 84 -5.22 -13.46 12.13
C GLU A 84 -4.66 -13.91 10.78
N TRP A 85 -4.99 -13.17 9.74
CA TRP A 85 -4.41 -13.29 8.42
C TRP A 85 -4.20 -11.91 7.84
N GLY A 86 -3.16 -11.73 7.04
CA GLY A 86 -2.84 -10.45 6.43
C GLY A 86 -2.09 -10.58 5.12
N PHE A 87 -2.09 -9.49 4.36
CA PHE A 87 -1.43 -9.40 3.08
C PHE A 87 -0.85 -7.99 2.87
N ARG A 88 0.20 -7.92 2.05
CA ARG A 88 0.91 -6.69 1.73
C ARG A 88 0.75 -6.35 0.26
N PHE A 89 0.68 -5.07 -0.05
CA PHE A 89 0.56 -4.55 -1.40
C PHE A 89 1.08 -3.12 -1.48
N HIS A 90 1.16 -2.57 -2.69
CA HIS A 90 1.42 -1.15 -2.92
C HIS A 90 0.19 -0.51 -3.56
N VAL A 91 -0.10 0.73 -3.19
CA VAL A 91 -1.16 1.52 -3.84
C VAL A 91 -0.77 1.78 -5.30
N ASN A 92 -1.72 1.64 -6.22
CA ASN A 92 -1.45 1.87 -7.64
C ASN A 92 -1.18 3.35 -7.95
N LEU A 93 -0.52 3.61 -9.07
CA LEU A 93 -0.16 4.97 -9.49
C LEU A 93 -1.36 5.92 -9.64
N TRP A 94 -2.55 5.36 -9.86
CA TRP A 94 -3.80 6.10 -10.03
C TRP A 94 -4.56 6.33 -8.71
N GLU A 95 -4.01 5.91 -7.57
CA GLU A 95 -4.63 6.07 -6.23
C GLU A 95 -6.06 5.50 -6.13
N THR A 96 -6.35 4.44 -6.90
CA THR A 96 -7.68 3.81 -6.98
C THR A 96 -7.74 2.46 -6.28
N THR A 97 -6.65 2.01 -5.67
CA THR A 97 -6.56 0.68 -5.03
C THR A 97 -7.65 0.48 -3.99
N LYS A 98 -8.34 -0.66 -4.12
CA LYS A 98 -9.35 -1.10 -3.16
C LYS A 98 -9.34 -2.61 -3.08
N PHE A 99 -9.51 -3.14 -1.86
CA PHE A 99 -9.68 -4.56 -1.61
C PHE A 99 -11.07 -4.78 -1.04
N HIS A 100 -11.89 -5.54 -1.78
CA HIS A 100 -13.22 -5.94 -1.37
C HIS A 100 -13.17 -7.35 -0.81
N CYS A 101 -13.70 -7.51 0.40
CA CYS A 101 -13.68 -8.78 1.11
C CYS A 101 -15.10 -9.25 1.43
N HIS A 102 -15.30 -10.55 1.26
CA HIS A 102 -16.48 -11.28 1.69
C HIS A 102 -16.16 -12.04 2.97
N PHE A 103 -16.99 -11.86 3.99
CA PHE A 103 -16.85 -12.44 5.32
C PHE A 103 -18.04 -13.36 5.59
N THR A 104 -17.76 -14.59 6.00
CA THR A 104 -18.78 -15.53 6.45
C THR A 104 -18.28 -16.31 7.65
N TRP A 105 -19.19 -16.69 8.54
CA TRP A 105 -18.92 -17.64 9.63
C TRP A 105 -20.23 -18.33 10.01
N HIS A 106 -20.13 -19.45 10.71
CA HIS A 106 -21.32 -20.20 11.13
C HIS A 106 -22.18 -19.33 12.07
N GLY A 107 -23.49 -19.26 11.80
CA GLY A 107 -24.43 -18.39 12.54
C GLY A 107 -24.26 -16.89 12.31
N GLY A 108 -23.34 -16.47 11.43
CA GLY A 108 -22.99 -15.08 11.19
C GLY A 108 -23.64 -14.42 9.98
N GLY A 109 -24.08 -15.20 9.01
CA GLY A 109 -24.53 -14.69 7.71
C GLY A 109 -23.38 -14.38 6.76
N SER A 110 -23.66 -13.53 5.77
CA SER A 110 -22.77 -13.19 4.67
C SER A 110 -22.62 -11.68 4.55
N HIS A 111 -21.39 -11.19 4.67
CA HIS A 111 -21.11 -9.77 4.81
C HIS A 111 -20.03 -9.31 3.85
N TYR A 112 -20.17 -8.09 3.34
CA TYR A 112 -19.21 -7.50 2.42
C TYR A 112 -18.63 -6.22 3.01
N PHE A 113 -17.34 -6.01 2.80
CA PHE A 113 -16.66 -4.79 3.23
C PHE A 113 -15.43 -4.53 2.38
N TYR A 114 -15.15 -3.26 2.11
CA TYR A 114 -13.84 -2.91 1.59
C TYR A 114 -12.84 -2.78 2.73
N ILE A 115 -12.02 -3.81 2.91
CA ILE A 115 -10.99 -3.84 3.95
C ILE A 115 -9.92 -2.77 3.74
N PHE A 116 -9.77 -2.31 2.49
CA PHE A 116 -8.95 -1.18 2.12
C PHE A 116 -9.60 -0.36 1.01
N LYS A 117 -9.63 0.97 1.17
CA LYS A 117 -9.90 1.95 0.11
C LYS A 117 -8.89 3.08 0.25
N VAL A 118 -8.17 3.46 -0.82
CA VAL A 118 -7.24 4.61 -0.79
C VAL A 118 -7.93 5.85 -0.22
N SER A 119 -9.15 6.16 -0.68
CA SER A 119 -9.90 7.34 -0.23
C SER A 119 -10.22 7.38 1.27
N ARG A 120 -10.24 6.21 1.96
CA ARG A 120 -10.48 6.12 3.42
C ARG A 120 -9.20 5.94 4.21
N ASP A 121 -8.30 5.08 3.73
CA ASP A 121 -7.20 4.51 4.51
C ASP A 121 -5.83 5.09 4.15
N ASP A 122 -5.74 5.81 3.04
CA ASP A 122 -4.52 6.43 2.53
C ASP A 122 -4.76 7.87 2.03
N SER A 123 -5.62 8.59 2.74
CA SER A 123 -5.89 10.01 2.47
C SER A 123 -5.63 10.82 3.73
N ALA A 124 -4.76 11.84 3.62
CA ALA A 124 -4.47 12.78 4.71
C ALA A 124 -5.70 13.60 5.13
N PHE A 125 -6.71 13.69 4.26
CA PHE A 125 -7.97 14.40 4.50
C PHE A 125 -9.14 13.45 4.80
N GLY A 126 -8.86 12.15 4.99
CA GLY A 126 -9.86 11.14 5.33
C GLY A 126 -10.42 11.32 6.74
N GLN A 127 -11.60 10.75 6.99
CA GLN A 127 -12.23 10.73 8.34
C GLN A 127 -11.44 9.88 9.35
N VAL A 128 -10.54 9.04 8.85
CA VAL A 128 -9.75 8.06 9.59
C VAL A 128 -8.29 8.31 9.22
N PRO A 129 -7.32 8.26 10.16
CA PRO A 129 -5.92 8.52 9.85
C PRO A 129 -5.37 7.54 8.80
N VAL A 130 -4.33 7.95 8.09
CA VAL A 130 -3.61 7.07 7.16
C VAL A 130 -3.06 5.86 7.91
N CYS A 131 -3.27 4.66 7.38
CA CYS A 131 -2.67 3.44 7.92
C CYS A 131 -1.60 2.88 6.97
N LYS A 132 -0.39 2.65 7.50
CA LYS A 132 0.63 1.80 6.84
C LYS A 132 0.35 0.33 7.13
N GLU A 133 0.01 0.04 8.39
CA GLU A 133 -0.56 -1.23 8.81
C GLU A 133 -2.00 -1.00 9.27
N CYS A 134 -2.94 -1.57 8.53
CA CYS A 134 -4.37 -1.43 8.75
C CYS A 134 -4.86 -2.71 9.46
N ILE A 135 -4.92 -2.66 10.79
CA ILE A 135 -5.36 -3.79 11.62
C ILE A 135 -6.88 -3.72 11.79
N TRP A 136 -7.56 -4.78 11.41
CA TRP A 136 -9.01 -4.91 11.46
C TRP A 136 -9.44 -6.04 12.38
N GLU A 137 -10.45 -5.81 13.20
CA GLU A 137 -11.13 -6.83 13.99
C GLU A 137 -12.55 -7.04 13.47
N VAL A 138 -12.88 -8.29 13.15
CA VAL A 138 -14.25 -8.69 12.80
C VAL A 138 -14.92 -9.24 14.05
N ARG A 139 -15.88 -8.50 14.60
CA ARG A 139 -16.56 -8.82 15.88
C ARG A 139 -17.94 -9.44 15.67
N GLY A 140 -18.65 -9.02 14.61
CA GLY A 140 -20.00 -9.50 14.29
C GLY A 140 -21.08 -9.07 15.30
N GLY A 141 -22.35 -9.06 14.86
CA GLY A 141 -23.52 -8.93 15.73
C GLY A 141 -23.78 -7.56 16.38
N ASP A 142 -23.01 -6.52 16.05
CA ASP A 142 -23.21 -5.14 16.51
C ASP A 142 -23.55 -4.22 15.33
N LYS A 143 -24.06 -3.00 15.60
CA LYS A 143 -24.34 -1.99 14.55
C LYS A 143 -23.12 -1.66 13.69
N ASN A 144 -21.92 -1.69 14.27
CA ASN A 144 -20.64 -1.46 13.57
C ASN A 144 -19.71 -2.66 13.82
N PRO A 145 -19.90 -3.77 13.10
CA PRO A 145 -19.34 -5.08 13.43
C PRO A 145 -17.87 -5.27 13.02
N ILE A 146 -17.30 -4.35 12.24
CA ILE A 146 -15.90 -4.39 11.80
C ILE A 146 -15.19 -3.10 12.22
N CYS A 147 -14.06 -3.24 12.90
CA CYS A 147 -13.34 -2.10 13.49
C CYS A 147 -11.87 -2.08 13.09
N ARG A 148 -11.37 -0.90 12.72
CA ARG A 148 -9.94 -0.65 12.52
C ARG A 148 -9.32 -0.23 13.85
N VAL A 149 -8.40 -1.04 14.35
CA VAL A 149 -7.80 -0.86 15.68
C VAL A 149 -6.49 -0.07 15.56
N PRO A 150 -6.35 1.08 16.25
CA PRO A 150 -5.09 1.79 16.36
C PRO A 150 -4.02 0.93 17.05
N ARG A 151 -2.75 1.13 16.70
CA ARG A 151 -1.65 0.47 17.42
C ARG A 151 -1.49 1.00 18.84
N GLU A 152 -1.73 2.28 19.01
CA GLU A 152 -1.70 2.95 20.31
C GLU A 152 -2.97 2.60 21.07
N LYS A 153 -2.80 2.02 22.27
CA LYS A 153 -3.91 1.46 23.06
C LYS A 153 -4.86 2.50 23.65
N ASP A 154 -4.46 3.77 23.65
CA ASP A 154 -5.23 4.86 24.24
C ASP A 154 -6.27 5.43 23.27
N TYR A 155 -6.30 4.96 22.01
CA TYR A 155 -7.24 5.42 20.99
C TYR A 155 -8.34 4.40 20.75
N GLU A 156 -9.57 4.91 20.65
CA GLU A 156 -10.74 4.12 20.34
C GLU A 156 -10.68 3.56 18.90
N PRO A 157 -11.15 2.31 18.67
CA PRO A 157 -11.25 1.75 17.34
C PRO A 157 -12.24 2.50 16.45
N TYR A 158 -11.91 2.60 15.16
CA TYR A 158 -12.81 3.16 14.15
C TYR A 158 -13.69 2.03 13.61
N CYS A 159 -14.98 2.02 13.96
CA CYS A 159 -15.89 0.94 13.59
C CYS A 159 -16.86 1.33 12.46
N PHE A 160 -17.15 0.38 11.58
CA PHE A 160 -17.93 0.57 10.37
C PHE A 160 -19.02 -0.49 10.24
N LYS A 161 -20.04 -0.16 9.44
CA LYS A 161 -21.07 -1.10 8.99
C LYS A 161 -20.59 -1.97 7.85
N TRP A 162 -21.30 -3.07 7.61
CA TRP A 162 -21.18 -3.81 6.37
C TRP A 162 -21.74 -3.01 5.19
N GLU A 163 -21.27 -3.32 3.99
CA GLU A 163 -21.80 -2.75 2.75
C GLU A 163 -23.22 -3.31 2.50
N GLY A 164 -24.17 -2.44 2.12
CA GLY A 164 -25.56 -2.83 1.80
C GLY A 164 -26.52 -2.95 2.98
N GLU A 165 -26.07 -2.76 4.23
CA GLU A 165 -26.96 -2.59 5.37
C GLU A 165 -27.52 -1.16 5.40
N ASN A 166 -28.61 -0.92 4.66
CA ASN A 166 -29.38 0.32 4.71
C ASN A 166 -30.08 0.43 6.09
N ASN A 167 -30.07 1.63 6.68
CA ASN A 167 -30.81 1.96 7.91
C ASN A 167 -32.31 1.71 7.78
#